data_AF-A0A5Q4H226-F1
#
_entry.id   AF-A0A5Q4H226-F1
#
_cell.length_a   1.000
_cell.length_b   1.000
_cell.length_c   1.000
_cell.angle_alpha   90.00
_cell.angle_beta   90.00
_cell.angle_gamma   90.00
#
_symmetry.space_group_name_H-M   'P 1'
#
loop_
_entity.id
_entity.type
_entity.pdbx_description
1 polymer ?
#
loop_
_entity_poly.entity_id
_entity_poly.type
_entity_poly.pdbx_seq_one_letter_code
_entity_poly.pdbx_strand_id
1 'polypeptide(L)'
;IGPEALSNLFRSTIPVLEVLELRVKLIQLRLHKHKPPMPLLALPTHEHGWIDPRVFVERLRRLEADDLTPSRLDFLVALSRLAPDHRQEALRKAVEIREPYGRIVRYSLGEDQYPTEADREWKHAWLAAGRSRSPRGTLDELAPLELPDAANVIRPARFRLRYERIPDDGYQRSHPRYGATKPYLSIEPEGESTFDPAGYPQLVFTQRLGSKNYLHSFGLPAWAEQWLASHWPANSDPFLAGAVQHLLLRLDSTASNWDAVAPLMTPLLHAELEWSETALQTLWLGLFSRDTGARAVASDALIEGLLDGRAHPEPLARVLVEIAGRKWAKLNRLGEGLRPVIRVSLWGSLVVAAVLDELIASWESPPRDAHHLLEIQLELLLEIGSSLSERASKALKDITGSGKSAKLAKQLRALKSSDDNPKFRQALLEGLAVRLTRAERPFSAR
;
A
#
# COMPACT_ATOMS: atom_id res chain seq x y z
N ILE A 1 -10.32 -40.84 2.02
CA ILE A 1 -9.55 -39.98 2.96
C ILE A 1 -10.58 -39.16 3.73
N GLY A 2 -10.65 -39.31 5.06
CA GLY A 2 -11.66 -38.61 5.86
C GLY A 2 -11.44 -37.09 5.90
N PRO A 3 -12.48 -36.28 6.24
CA PRO A 3 -12.37 -34.82 6.34
C PRO A 3 -11.23 -34.37 7.28
N GLU A 4 -10.95 -35.13 8.33
CA GLU A 4 -9.85 -34.87 9.28
C GLU A 4 -8.46 -35.12 8.69
N ALA A 5 -8.32 -36.10 7.80
CA ALA A 5 -7.04 -36.38 7.14
C ALA A 5 -6.68 -35.32 6.09
N LEU A 6 -7.68 -34.66 5.47
CA LEU A 6 -7.49 -33.49 4.60
C LEU A 6 -7.24 -32.20 5.41
N SER A 7 -7.81 -32.09 6.62
CA SER A 7 -7.57 -30.97 7.54
C SER A 7 -6.10 -30.83 7.93
N ASN A 8 -5.39 -31.94 8.12
CA ASN A 8 -3.99 -31.94 8.58
C ASN A 8 -2.96 -31.76 7.45
N LEU A 9 -3.34 -31.93 6.18
CA LEU A 9 -2.46 -31.72 5.02
C LEU A 9 -2.34 -30.24 4.62
N PHE A 10 -3.26 -29.39 5.08
CA PHE A 10 -3.35 -27.96 4.76
C PHE A 10 -3.80 -27.15 5.98
N ARG A 11 -3.08 -27.27 7.10
CA ARG A 11 -3.09 -26.24 8.14
C ARG A 11 -1.77 -25.50 8.02
N SER A 12 -1.79 -24.40 7.30
CA SER A 12 -0.71 -23.45 7.25
C SER A 12 -0.45 -22.95 8.66
N THR A 13 0.80 -23.01 9.10
CA THR A 13 1.26 -22.32 10.32
C THR A 13 1.35 -20.80 10.11
N ILE A 14 0.93 -20.31 8.94
CA ILE A 14 0.93 -18.92 8.51
C ILE A 14 -0.53 -18.43 8.48
N PRO A 15 -0.97 -17.68 9.51
CA PRO A 15 -2.37 -17.25 9.67
C PRO A 15 -2.95 -16.51 8.45
N VAL A 16 -2.10 -15.74 7.75
CA VAL A 16 -2.50 -14.96 6.58
C VAL A 16 -3.01 -15.84 5.42
N LEU A 17 -2.59 -17.11 5.34
CA LEU A 17 -3.04 -18.06 4.32
C LEU A 17 -4.29 -18.84 4.72
N GLU A 18 -4.78 -18.70 5.95
CA GLU A 18 -5.93 -19.46 6.44
C GLU A 18 -7.19 -19.18 5.60
N VAL A 19 -7.37 -17.94 5.13
CA VAL A 19 -8.48 -17.59 4.22
C VAL A 19 -8.40 -18.38 2.90
N LEU A 20 -7.21 -18.62 2.36
CA LEU A 20 -7.03 -19.44 1.15
C LEU A 20 -7.44 -20.88 1.43
N GLU A 21 -6.94 -21.43 2.54
CA GLU A 21 -7.21 -22.81 2.92
C GLU A 21 -8.70 -23.06 3.15
N LEU A 22 -9.38 -22.14 3.83
CA LEU A 22 -10.82 -22.23 4.05
C LEU A 22 -11.59 -22.19 2.73
N ARG A 23 -11.16 -21.38 1.76
CA ARG A 23 -11.77 -21.33 0.41
C ARG A 23 -11.51 -22.62 -0.38
N VAL A 24 -10.30 -23.16 -0.35
CA VAL A 24 -9.97 -24.44 -1.01
C VAL A 24 -10.79 -25.58 -0.38
N LYS A 25 -10.89 -25.64 0.95
CA LYS A 25 -11.70 -26.62 1.68
C LYS A 25 -13.18 -26.51 1.31
N LEU A 26 -13.71 -25.29 1.20
CA LEU A 26 -15.09 -25.06 0.75
C LEU A 26 -15.33 -25.64 -0.65
N ILE A 27 -14.44 -25.36 -1.61
CA ILE A 27 -14.56 -25.87 -2.98
C ILE A 27 -14.48 -27.40 -2.99
N GLN A 28 -13.49 -27.97 -2.28
CA GLN A 28 -13.31 -29.41 -2.17
C GLN A 28 -14.57 -30.09 -1.59
N LEU A 29 -15.11 -29.60 -0.48
CA LEU A 29 -16.30 -30.19 0.15
C LEU A 29 -17.51 -30.19 -0.77
N ARG A 30 -17.67 -29.15 -1.60
CA ARG A 30 -18.77 -29.07 -2.56
C ARG A 30 -18.61 -30.05 -3.71
N LEU A 31 -17.39 -30.19 -4.25
CA LEU A 31 -17.08 -31.17 -5.28
C LEU A 31 -17.33 -32.60 -4.79
N HIS A 32 -16.88 -32.92 -3.58
CA HIS A 32 -17.09 -34.25 -2.99
C HIS A 32 -18.56 -34.58 -2.73
N LYS A 33 -19.37 -33.58 -2.37
CA LYS A 33 -20.81 -33.76 -2.11
C LYS A 33 -21.67 -33.70 -3.38
N HIS A 34 -21.06 -33.70 -4.58
CA HIS A 34 -21.73 -33.55 -5.87
C HIS A 34 -22.78 -32.42 -5.88
N LYS A 35 -22.49 -31.33 -5.16
CA LYS A 35 -23.39 -30.18 -5.10
C LYS A 35 -23.41 -29.49 -6.46
N PRO A 36 -24.55 -28.89 -6.86
CA PRO A 36 -24.63 -28.16 -8.11
C PRO A 36 -23.53 -27.07 -8.18
N PRO A 37 -22.99 -26.83 -9.38
CA PRO A 37 -22.01 -25.77 -9.59
C PRO A 37 -22.65 -24.43 -9.22
N MET A 38 -21.92 -23.62 -8.48
CA MET A 38 -22.36 -22.31 -8.02
C MET A 38 -21.38 -21.24 -8.51
N PRO A 39 -21.86 -20.06 -8.89
CA PRO A 39 -21.00 -18.90 -9.05
C PRO A 39 -20.16 -18.66 -7.79
N LEU A 40 -18.85 -18.46 -7.97
CA LEU A 40 -17.98 -17.97 -6.91
C LEU A 40 -18.13 -16.45 -6.84
N LEU A 41 -18.71 -15.94 -5.75
CA LEU A 41 -18.94 -14.51 -5.60
C LEU A 41 -17.63 -13.75 -5.61
N ALA A 42 -16.61 -14.26 -4.90
CA ALA A 42 -15.31 -13.62 -4.74
C ALA A 42 -14.36 -13.82 -5.94
N LEU A 43 -14.82 -14.38 -7.06
CA LEU A 43 -14.01 -14.53 -8.27
C LEU A 43 -13.72 -13.14 -8.87
N PRO A 44 -12.46 -12.70 -9.00
CA PRO A 44 -12.14 -11.40 -9.56
C PRO A 44 -12.68 -11.22 -10.98
N THR A 45 -13.02 -9.98 -11.35
CA THR A 45 -13.26 -9.55 -12.74
C THR A 45 -12.09 -8.71 -13.28
N HIS A 46 -11.06 -8.50 -12.48
CA HIS A 46 -9.90 -7.66 -12.76
C HIS A 46 -8.63 -8.31 -12.18
N GLU A 47 -7.49 -8.09 -12.83
CA GLU A 47 -6.21 -8.75 -12.48
C GLU A 47 -5.72 -8.49 -11.05
N HIS A 48 -5.94 -7.28 -10.51
CA HIS A 48 -5.59 -6.92 -9.12
C HIS A 48 -6.60 -7.41 -8.06
N GLY A 49 -7.56 -8.28 -8.41
CA GLY A 49 -8.48 -8.90 -7.44
C GLY A 49 -9.84 -8.23 -7.28
N TRP A 50 -10.08 -7.13 -7.99
CA TRP A 50 -11.35 -6.40 -7.91
C TRP A 50 -12.50 -7.15 -8.58
N ILE A 51 -13.71 -6.81 -8.16
CA ILE A 51 -14.96 -7.35 -8.67
C ILE A 51 -15.84 -6.18 -9.10
N ASP A 52 -16.24 -6.18 -10.38
CA ASP A 52 -17.27 -5.28 -10.89
C ASP A 52 -18.57 -5.49 -10.10
N PRO A 53 -19.09 -4.45 -9.42
CA PRO A 53 -20.29 -4.57 -8.61
C PRO A 53 -21.51 -5.14 -9.34
N ARG A 54 -21.63 -4.93 -10.65
CA ARG A 54 -22.73 -5.46 -11.46
C ARG A 54 -22.64 -6.97 -11.60
N VAL A 55 -21.43 -7.48 -11.83
CA VAL A 55 -21.15 -8.92 -11.92
C VAL A 55 -21.35 -9.57 -10.56
N PHE A 56 -20.96 -8.91 -9.47
CA PHE A 56 -21.23 -9.40 -8.12
C PHE A 56 -22.74 -9.58 -7.87
N VAL A 57 -23.54 -8.55 -8.17
CA VAL A 57 -25.01 -8.60 -8.02
C VAL A 57 -25.63 -9.69 -8.90
N GLU A 58 -25.18 -9.82 -10.15
CA GLU A 58 -25.65 -10.87 -11.06
C GLU A 58 -25.38 -12.28 -10.51
N ARG A 59 -24.15 -12.52 -10.02
CA ARG A 59 -23.78 -13.83 -9.43
C ARG A 59 -24.62 -14.15 -8.20
N LEU A 60 -24.90 -13.16 -7.36
CA LEU A 60 -25.73 -13.34 -6.16
C LEU A 60 -27.18 -13.65 -6.52
N ARG A 61 -27.77 -12.94 -7.50
CA ARG A 61 -29.12 -13.22 -8.00
C ARG A 61 -29.24 -14.61 -8.62
N ARG A 62 -28.19 -15.08 -9.31
CA ARG A 62 -28.15 -16.44 -9.85
C ARG A 62 -28.17 -17.49 -8.74
N LEU A 63 -27.43 -17.28 -7.65
CA LEU A 63 -27.51 -18.17 -6.49
C LEU A 63 -28.94 -18.23 -5.92
N GLU A 64 -29.61 -17.08 -5.77
CA GLU A 64 -30.99 -17.04 -5.26
C GLU A 64 -32.00 -17.69 -6.20
N ALA A 65 -31.82 -17.56 -7.52
CA ALA A 65 -32.66 -18.22 -8.52
C ALA A 65 -32.56 -19.74 -8.45
N ASP A 66 -31.37 -20.26 -8.09
CA ASP A 66 -31.11 -21.68 -7.89
C ASP A 66 -31.45 -22.17 -6.46
N ASP A 67 -32.03 -21.30 -5.61
CA ASP A 67 -32.31 -21.53 -4.17
C ASP A 67 -31.07 -21.92 -3.36
N LEU A 68 -29.93 -21.31 -3.69
CA LEU A 68 -28.64 -21.54 -3.07
C LEU A 68 -28.20 -20.36 -2.22
N THR A 69 -27.71 -20.66 -1.01
CA THR A 69 -27.12 -19.66 -0.13
C THR A 69 -25.62 -19.50 -0.40
N PRO A 70 -25.10 -18.26 -0.46
CA PRO A 70 -23.67 -18.05 -0.59
C PRO A 70 -22.95 -18.52 0.67
N SER A 71 -21.74 -19.06 0.51
CA SER A 71 -20.87 -19.31 1.65
C SER A 71 -20.53 -17.98 2.33
N ARG A 72 -20.61 -17.95 3.68
CA ARG A 72 -20.27 -16.77 4.48
C ARG A 72 -18.91 -16.20 4.07
N LEU A 73 -17.86 -17.02 4.03
CA LEU A 73 -16.52 -16.57 3.69
C LEU A 73 -16.43 -16.00 2.27
N ASP A 74 -17.05 -16.68 1.29
CA ASP A 74 -17.04 -16.23 -0.11
C ASP A 74 -17.78 -14.89 -0.26
N PHE A 75 -18.88 -14.69 0.47
CA PHE A 75 -19.60 -13.43 0.51
C PHE A 75 -18.77 -12.30 1.13
N LEU A 76 -18.11 -12.53 2.28
CA LEU A 76 -17.26 -11.54 2.94
C LEU A 76 -16.07 -11.12 2.06
N VAL A 77 -15.39 -12.08 1.43
CA VAL A 77 -14.26 -11.78 0.53
C VAL A 77 -14.75 -11.05 -0.72
N ALA A 78 -15.93 -11.39 -1.24
CA ALA A 78 -16.51 -10.70 -2.39
C ALA A 78 -16.82 -9.22 -2.08
N LEU A 79 -17.42 -8.94 -0.92
CA LEU A 79 -17.68 -7.57 -0.46
C LEU A 79 -16.39 -6.75 -0.39
N SER A 80 -15.33 -7.30 0.20
CA SER A 80 -14.02 -6.63 0.33
C SER A 80 -13.32 -6.32 -1.00
N ARG A 81 -13.79 -6.91 -2.12
CA ARG A 81 -13.22 -6.77 -3.46
C ARG A 81 -14.04 -5.89 -4.41
N LEU A 82 -15.19 -5.34 -3.98
CA LEU A 82 -16.04 -4.55 -4.87
C LEU A 82 -15.32 -3.28 -5.36
N ALA A 83 -15.28 -3.09 -6.67
CA ALA A 83 -14.72 -1.90 -7.31
C ALA A 83 -15.51 -0.63 -6.93
N PRO A 84 -14.86 0.55 -6.96
CA PRO A 84 -15.54 1.83 -6.78
C PRO A 84 -16.47 2.16 -7.97
N ASP A 85 -16.15 1.67 -9.17
CA ASP A 85 -16.94 1.90 -10.38
C ASP A 85 -18.24 1.10 -10.40
N HIS A 86 -19.19 1.59 -11.20
CA HIS A 86 -20.47 0.94 -11.49
C HIS A 86 -21.36 0.66 -10.27
N ARG A 87 -21.03 1.20 -9.08
CA ARG A 87 -21.81 0.99 -7.85
C ARG A 87 -23.27 1.42 -7.99
N GLN A 88 -23.52 2.55 -8.64
CA GLN A 88 -24.88 3.05 -8.88
C GLN A 88 -25.70 2.14 -9.82
N GLU A 89 -25.06 1.57 -10.85
CA GLU A 89 -25.70 0.59 -11.74
C GLU A 89 -26.02 -0.71 -11.02
N ALA A 90 -25.09 -1.19 -10.20
CA ALA A 90 -25.28 -2.37 -9.38
C ALA A 90 -26.36 -2.16 -8.30
N LEU A 91 -26.41 -0.98 -7.68
CA LEU A 91 -27.39 -0.62 -6.65
C LEU A 91 -28.81 -0.74 -7.19
N ARG A 92 -29.07 -0.23 -8.41
CA ARG A 92 -30.38 -0.37 -9.08
C ARG A 92 -30.79 -1.82 -9.29
N LYS A 93 -29.85 -2.74 -9.51
CA LYS A 93 -30.12 -4.18 -9.70
C LYS A 93 -30.22 -4.94 -8.37
N ALA A 94 -29.68 -4.39 -7.29
CA ALA A 94 -29.59 -5.02 -5.98
C ALA A 94 -30.89 -4.95 -5.15
N VAL A 95 -31.88 -4.15 -5.59
CA VAL A 95 -33.20 -4.06 -4.94
C VAL A 95 -33.99 -5.37 -4.96
N GLU A 96 -33.67 -6.27 -5.89
CA GLU A 96 -34.35 -7.57 -6.03
C GLU A 96 -33.68 -8.70 -5.23
N ILE A 97 -32.55 -8.44 -4.56
CA ILE A 97 -31.83 -9.43 -3.76
C ILE A 97 -32.61 -9.68 -2.45
N ARG A 98 -32.77 -10.94 -2.06
CA ARG A 98 -33.49 -11.33 -0.84
C ARG A 98 -32.74 -10.90 0.41
N GLU A 99 -33.49 -10.59 1.46
CA GLU A 99 -32.92 -10.30 2.77
C GLU A 99 -32.38 -11.59 3.44
N PRO A 100 -31.30 -11.49 4.24
CA PRO A 100 -30.63 -10.26 4.71
C PRO A 100 -29.51 -9.74 3.80
N TYR A 101 -29.21 -10.43 2.69
CA TYR A 101 -28.12 -10.03 1.78
C TYR A 101 -28.41 -8.71 1.07
N GLY A 102 -29.67 -8.47 0.68
CA GLY A 102 -30.10 -7.26 -0.02
C GLY A 102 -29.66 -5.98 0.67
N ARG A 103 -30.01 -5.79 1.95
CA ARG A 103 -29.60 -4.62 2.74
C ARG A 103 -28.09 -4.41 2.79
N ILE A 104 -27.33 -5.47 3.05
CA ILE A 104 -25.87 -5.42 3.19
C ILE A 104 -25.21 -5.02 1.86
N VAL A 105 -25.70 -5.59 0.75
CA VAL A 105 -25.18 -5.27 -0.58
C VAL A 105 -25.52 -3.84 -0.97
N ARG A 106 -26.77 -3.39 -0.78
CA ARG A 106 -27.11 -2.01 -1.12
C ARG A 106 -26.31 -1.00 -0.29
N TYR A 107 -26.10 -1.29 0.99
CA TYR A 107 -25.22 -0.48 1.84
C TYR A 107 -23.78 -0.41 1.31
N SER A 108 -23.17 -1.54 0.89
CA SER A 108 -21.81 -1.54 0.31
C SER A 108 -21.71 -0.73 -0.99
N LEU A 109 -22.81 -0.65 -1.74
CA LEU A 109 -22.93 0.09 -3.00
C LEU A 109 -23.27 1.58 -2.82
N GLY A 110 -23.52 2.02 -1.58
CA GLY A 110 -23.71 3.43 -1.24
C GLY A 110 -25.12 3.83 -0.79
N GLU A 111 -26.04 2.89 -0.55
CA GLU A 111 -27.34 3.19 0.04
C GLU A 111 -27.21 3.59 1.52
N ASP A 112 -27.90 4.65 1.95
CA ASP A 112 -27.91 5.14 3.33
C ASP A 112 -28.89 4.39 4.23
N GLN A 113 -28.82 3.05 4.17
CA GLN A 113 -29.52 2.16 5.07
C GLN A 113 -28.51 1.46 5.99
N TYR A 114 -28.56 1.81 7.27
CA TYR A 114 -27.59 1.37 8.28
C TYR A 114 -28.08 0.13 9.05
N PRO A 115 -27.17 -0.64 9.68
CA PRO A 115 -27.55 -1.76 10.53
C PRO A 115 -28.19 -1.29 11.84
N THR A 116 -28.96 -2.20 12.43
CA THR A 116 -29.57 -2.06 13.76
C THR A 116 -29.07 -3.18 14.69
N GLU A 117 -29.52 -3.18 15.94
CA GLU A 117 -29.21 -4.27 16.88
C GLU A 117 -29.71 -5.64 16.38
N ALA A 118 -30.77 -5.68 15.57
CA ALA A 118 -31.27 -6.92 14.96
C ALA A 118 -30.28 -7.54 13.96
N ASP A 119 -29.32 -6.76 13.47
CA ASP A 119 -28.35 -7.18 12.45
C ASP A 119 -27.06 -7.78 13.05
N ARG A 120 -26.97 -7.95 14.38
CA ARG A 120 -25.77 -8.44 15.08
C ARG A 120 -25.25 -9.80 14.58
N GLU A 121 -26.14 -10.70 14.15
CA GLU A 121 -25.76 -11.98 13.54
C GLU A 121 -24.92 -11.79 12.26
N TRP A 122 -25.19 -10.71 11.53
CA TRP A 122 -24.57 -10.35 10.25
C TRP A 122 -23.44 -9.32 10.39
N LYS A 123 -22.96 -9.05 11.61
CA LYS A 123 -21.99 -7.97 11.89
C LYS A 123 -20.73 -8.00 11.03
N HIS A 124 -20.22 -9.20 10.73
CA HIS A 124 -19.04 -9.38 9.87
C HIS A 124 -19.30 -8.96 8.42
N ALA A 125 -20.51 -9.21 7.91
CA ALA A 125 -20.90 -8.84 6.56
C ALA A 125 -21.15 -7.34 6.44
N TRP A 126 -21.79 -6.73 7.45
CA TRP A 126 -21.91 -5.28 7.56
C TRP A 126 -20.54 -4.58 7.65
N LEU A 127 -19.59 -5.16 8.40
CA LEU A 127 -18.23 -4.64 8.46
C LEU A 127 -17.52 -4.74 7.10
N ALA A 128 -17.57 -5.88 6.42
CA ALA A 128 -16.98 -6.04 5.10
C ALA A 128 -17.62 -5.08 4.08
N ALA A 129 -18.94 -4.91 4.13
CA ALA A 129 -19.67 -3.94 3.32
C ALA A 129 -19.24 -2.50 3.62
N GLY A 130 -19.10 -2.12 4.89
CA GLY A 130 -18.64 -0.80 5.31
C GLY A 130 -17.20 -0.51 4.88
N ARG A 131 -16.31 -1.49 5.01
CA ARG A 131 -14.91 -1.40 4.54
C ARG A 131 -14.76 -1.43 3.03
N SER A 132 -15.74 -1.98 2.32
CA SER A 132 -15.85 -1.84 0.87
C SER A 132 -16.30 -0.43 0.50
N ARG A 133 -17.33 0.08 1.20
CA ARG A 133 -17.89 1.41 0.98
C ARG A 133 -16.89 2.53 1.26
N SER A 134 -16.21 2.45 2.41
CA SER A 134 -15.30 3.45 2.94
C SER A 134 -14.03 2.78 3.50
N PRO A 135 -13.07 2.39 2.64
CA PRO A 135 -11.92 1.58 3.05
C PRO A 135 -11.08 2.22 4.16
N ARG A 136 -10.93 3.55 4.11
CA ARG A 136 -10.14 4.35 5.06
C ARG A 136 -10.98 5.28 5.95
N GLY A 137 -12.31 5.19 5.91
CA GLY A 137 -13.19 5.99 6.76
C GLY A 137 -13.46 5.35 8.12
N THR A 138 -13.97 6.16 9.05
CA THR A 138 -14.58 5.67 10.29
C THR A 138 -16.02 5.23 9.99
N LEU A 139 -16.45 4.11 10.59
CA LEU A 139 -17.75 3.48 10.36
C LEU A 139 -18.63 3.56 11.61
N ASP A 140 -18.88 4.79 12.11
CA ASP A 140 -19.63 5.03 13.36
C ASP A 140 -21.07 4.48 13.29
N GLU A 141 -21.64 4.42 12.09
CA GLU A 141 -22.94 3.82 11.77
C GLU A 141 -23.03 2.33 12.13
N LEU A 142 -21.90 1.64 12.31
CA LEU A 142 -21.86 0.22 12.69
C LEU A 142 -21.88 0.00 14.20
N ALA A 143 -21.95 1.05 15.03
CA ALA A 143 -21.96 0.94 16.50
C ALA A 143 -23.01 -0.05 17.07
N PRO A 144 -24.25 -0.17 16.54
CA PRO A 144 -25.26 -1.12 17.06
C PRO A 144 -24.86 -2.61 16.97
N LEU A 145 -23.83 -2.94 16.21
CA LEU A 145 -23.39 -4.30 15.95
C LEU A 145 -22.43 -4.88 17.00
N GLU A 146 -22.00 -4.06 17.97
CA GLU A 146 -21.07 -4.47 19.04
C GLU A 146 -19.80 -5.14 18.49
N LEU A 147 -19.19 -4.49 17.50
CA LEU A 147 -17.93 -4.91 16.89
C LEU A 147 -16.75 -4.62 17.85
N PRO A 148 -15.67 -5.44 17.79
CA PRO A 148 -14.50 -5.25 18.66
C PRO A 148 -13.78 -3.93 18.37
N ASP A 149 -13.17 -3.34 19.41
CA ASP A 149 -12.32 -2.15 19.23
C ASP A 149 -10.92 -2.58 18.73
N ALA A 150 -10.76 -2.54 17.42
CA ALA A 150 -9.49 -2.87 16.77
C ALA A 150 -9.31 -2.19 15.43
N ALA A 151 -8.07 -2.22 14.94
CA ALA A 151 -7.68 -1.63 13.68
C ALA A 151 -8.43 -2.26 12.49
N ASN A 152 -8.88 -1.43 11.55
CA ASN A 152 -9.72 -1.81 10.41
C ASN A 152 -11.12 -2.36 10.76
N VAL A 153 -11.56 -2.25 12.01
CA VAL A 153 -12.95 -2.58 12.40
C VAL A 153 -13.83 -1.34 12.23
N ILE A 154 -14.10 -0.57 13.28
CA ILE A 154 -14.83 0.72 13.18
C ILE A 154 -13.90 1.82 12.68
N ARG A 155 -12.67 1.87 13.20
CA ARG A 155 -11.64 2.85 12.80
C ARG A 155 -10.65 2.22 11.81
N PRO A 156 -10.22 2.96 10.78
CA PRO A 156 -9.23 2.47 9.83
C PRO A 156 -7.88 2.26 10.55
N ALA A 157 -7.10 1.27 10.11
CA ALA A 157 -5.73 1.12 10.59
C ALA A 157 -4.85 2.26 10.06
N ARG A 158 -4.01 2.81 10.93
CA ARG A 158 -2.91 3.70 10.56
C ARG A 158 -1.59 3.05 10.96
N PHE A 159 -0.70 2.92 9.99
CA PHE A 159 0.61 2.33 10.19
C PHE A 159 1.66 3.43 10.27
N ARG A 160 2.22 3.64 11.45
CA ARG A 160 3.23 4.69 11.68
C ARG A 160 4.58 4.09 11.97
N LEU A 161 5.59 4.53 11.22
CA LEU A 161 6.97 4.19 11.50
C LEU A 161 7.39 4.89 12.79
N ARG A 162 7.70 4.10 13.82
CA ARG A 162 8.16 4.58 15.11
C ARG A 162 9.54 4.03 15.42
N TYR A 163 10.19 4.62 16.41
CA TYR A 163 11.53 4.25 16.82
C TYR A 163 11.54 4.05 18.33
N GLU A 164 12.00 2.89 18.77
CA GLU A 164 12.17 2.60 20.18
C GLU A 164 13.65 2.40 20.52
N ARG A 165 14.02 2.75 21.75
CA ARG A 165 15.37 2.54 22.26
C ARG A 165 15.67 1.05 22.30
N ILE A 166 16.81 0.67 21.74
CA ILE A 166 17.28 -0.72 21.78
C ILE A 166 17.84 -0.97 23.20
N PRO A 167 17.35 -1.97 23.94
CA PRO A 167 17.95 -2.38 25.20
C PRO A 167 19.41 -2.79 25.00
N ASP A 168 20.23 -2.68 26.05
CA ASP A 168 21.63 -3.13 25.99
C ASP A 168 21.72 -4.66 26.19
N ASP A 169 21.02 -5.41 25.33
CA ASP A 169 20.78 -6.86 25.44
C ASP A 169 21.37 -7.67 24.28
N GLY A 170 22.32 -7.09 23.54
CA GLY A 170 22.97 -7.74 22.39
C GLY A 170 22.28 -7.52 21.05
N TYR A 171 21.06 -6.98 20.99
CA TYR A 171 20.42 -6.62 19.71
C TYR A 171 21.26 -5.60 18.92
N GLN A 172 21.90 -4.65 19.61
CA GLN A 172 22.83 -3.69 19.00
C GLN A 172 24.02 -4.37 18.30
N ARG A 173 24.50 -5.52 18.81
CA ARG A 173 25.59 -6.29 18.19
C ARG A 173 25.16 -6.96 16.90
N SER A 174 23.93 -7.47 16.85
CA SER A 174 23.35 -8.14 15.67
C SER A 174 22.87 -7.16 14.60
N HIS A 175 22.51 -5.93 14.98
CA HIS A 175 22.00 -4.89 14.07
C HIS A 175 22.68 -3.53 14.28
N PRO A 176 24.00 -3.42 14.08
CA PRO A 176 24.77 -2.21 14.42
C PRO A 176 24.32 -0.96 13.64
N ARG A 177 23.65 -1.12 12.50
CA ARG A 177 23.14 -0.01 11.67
C ARG A 177 22.14 0.89 12.38
N TYR A 178 21.39 0.35 13.35
CA TYR A 178 20.34 1.09 14.04
C TYR A 178 20.85 1.91 15.23
N GLY A 179 22.11 1.75 15.62
CA GLY A 179 22.69 2.47 16.76
C GLY A 179 21.89 2.20 18.03
N ALA A 180 21.36 3.26 18.65
CA ALA A 180 20.62 3.17 19.91
C ALA A 180 19.10 2.99 19.76
N THR A 181 18.55 3.07 18.54
CA THR A 181 17.10 3.02 18.29
C THR A 181 16.75 2.15 17.10
N LYS A 182 15.81 1.22 17.23
CA LYS A 182 15.35 0.40 16.10
C LYS A 182 14.00 0.89 15.57
N PRO A 183 13.78 0.86 14.26
CA PRO A 183 12.49 1.14 13.68
C PRO A 183 11.52 -0.01 13.96
N TYR A 184 10.26 0.33 14.19
CA TYR A 184 9.14 -0.62 14.20
C TYR A 184 7.89 0.06 13.66
N LEU A 185 6.93 -0.73 13.20
CA LEU A 185 5.66 -0.20 12.72
C LEU A 185 4.62 -0.32 13.84
N SER A 186 4.08 0.82 14.26
CA SER A 186 2.93 0.85 15.17
C SER A 186 1.62 0.84 14.37
N ILE A 187 0.58 0.23 14.95
CA ILE A 187 -0.75 0.16 14.36
C ILE A 187 -1.70 0.92 15.27
N GLU A 188 -2.44 1.86 14.72
CA GLU A 188 -3.47 2.61 15.42
C GLU A 188 -4.85 2.36 14.76
N PRO A 189 -5.91 2.12 15.55
CA PRO A 189 -5.90 1.93 16.99
C PRO A 189 -5.17 0.66 17.45
N GLU A 190 -4.59 0.75 18.65
CA GLU A 190 -4.15 -0.43 19.38
C GLU A 190 -5.40 -1.23 19.81
N GLY A 191 -5.35 -2.55 19.72
CA GLY A 191 -6.51 -3.38 20.02
C GLY A 191 -6.22 -4.86 19.82
N GLU A 192 -7.29 -5.66 19.81
CA GLU A 192 -7.22 -7.10 19.60
C GLU A 192 -6.48 -7.41 18.29
N SER A 193 -5.47 -8.28 18.35
CA SER A 193 -4.63 -8.66 17.22
C SER A 193 -4.94 -10.05 16.67
N THR A 194 -5.85 -10.78 17.32
CA THR A 194 -6.22 -12.15 16.97
C THR A 194 -7.69 -12.16 16.58
N PHE A 195 -7.97 -12.55 15.34
CA PHE A 195 -9.34 -12.62 14.82
C PHE A 195 -9.54 -13.97 14.17
N ASP A 196 -10.77 -14.49 14.22
CA ASP A 196 -11.20 -15.60 13.38
C ASP A 196 -11.15 -15.17 11.90
N PRO A 197 -10.25 -15.74 11.07
CA PRO A 197 -10.15 -15.37 9.65
C PRO A 197 -11.42 -15.69 8.86
N ALA A 198 -12.26 -16.61 9.34
CA ALA A 198 -13.56 -16.90 8.72
C ALA A 198 -14.58 -15.76 8.93
N GLY A 199 -14.46 -15.00 10.02
CA GLY A 199 -15.29 -13.84 10.33
C GLY A 199 -14.71 -12.51 9.87
N TYR A 200 -13.38 -12.39 9.83
CA TYR A 200 -12.67 -11.15 9.53
C TYR A 200 -11.58 -11.34 8.46
N PRO A 201 -11.91 -11.81 7.25
CA PRO A 201 -10.90 -12.12 6.24
C PRO A 201 -10.04 -10.91 5.85
N GLN A 202 -10.58 -9.69 5.94
CA GLN A 202 -9.86 -8.45 5.69
C GLN A 202 -8.84 -8.08 6.80
N LEU A 203 -9.00 -8.61 8.01
CA LEU A 203 -8.09 -8.36 9.15
C LEU A 203 -6.93 -9.35 9.24
N VAL A 204 -6.90 -10.35 8.36
CA VAL A 204 -5.82 -11.36 8.38
C VAL A 204 -4.43 -10.72 8.15
N PHE A 205 -4.38 -9.56 7.50
CA PHE A 205 -3.16 -8.77 7.30
C PHE A 205 -2.60 -8.16 8.57
N THR A 206 -3.46 -7.65 9.45
CA THR A 206 -3.00 -7.02 10.70
C THR A 206 -2.40 -8.06 11.65
N GLN A 207 -2.75 -9.34 11.50
CA GLN A 207 -2.13 -10.45 12.23
C GLN A 207 -0.66 -10.66 11.87
N ARG A 208 -0.25 -10.34 10.62
CA ARG A 208 1.15 -10.42 10.15
C ARG A 208 2.08 -9.47 10.91
N LEU A 209 1.54 -8.34 11.37
CA LEU A 209 2.32 -7.23 11.92
C LEU A 209 2.58 -7.35 13.44
N GLY A 210 1.77 -8.13 14.15
CA GLY A 210 1.82 -8.29 15.62
C GLY A 210 2.65 -9.46 16.13
N SER A 211 3.13 -10.34 15.25
CA SER A 211 3.87 -11.53 15.68
C SER A 211 5.34 -11.20 15.97
N LYS A 212 5.78 -11.42 17.22
CA LYS A 212 7.19 -11.34 17.63
C LYS A 212 8.07 -12.45 17.03
N ASN A 213 7.50 -13.39 16.27
CA ASN A 213 8.27 -14.49 15.68
C ASN A 213 8.91 -14.05 14.37
N TYR A 214 10.25 -14.07 14.35
CA TYR A 214 11.11 -13.87 13.19
C TYR A 214 10.77 -14.76 11.97
N LEU A 215 10.02 -15.85 12.17
CA LEU A 215 9.57 -16.73 11.07
C LEU A 215 8.43 -16.12 10.23
N HIS A 216 7.66 -15.17 10.75
CA HIS A 216 6.67 -14.42 9.97
C HIS A 216 7.27 -13.23 9.21
N SER A 217 8.56 -12.97 9.45
CA SER A 217 9.34 -11.94 8.77
C SER A 217 9.93 -12.39 7.43
N PHE A 218 9.74 -13.65 7.03
CA PHE A 218 10.12 -14.13 5.71
C PHE A 218 8.98 -13.91 4.71
N GLY A 219 9.35 -13.52 3.49
CA GLY A 219 8.41 -13.36 2.38
C GLY A 219 7.78 -14.70 2.01
N LEU A 220 6.50 -14.66 1.62
CA LEU A 220 5.84 -15.84 1.05
C LEU A 220 6.30 -16.01 -0.41
N PRO A 221 6.10 -17.20 -1.01
CA PRO A 221 6.27 -17.36 -2.44
C PRO A 221 5.48 -16.30 -3.21
N ALA A 222 6.01 -15.83 -4.34
CA ALA A 222 5.46 -14.67 -5.07
C ALA A 222 3.96 -14.80 -5.39
N TRP A 223 3.50 -15.99 -5.78
CA TRP A 223 2.08 -16.25 -6.06
C TRP A 223 1.18 -16.03 -4.83
N ALA A 224 1.69 -16.33 -3.63
CA ALA A 224 0.96 -16.18 -2.38
C ALA A 224 0.88 -14.71 -1.99
N GLU A 225 1.96 -13.94 -2.15
CA GLU A 225 1.94 -12.49 -1.93
C GLU A 225 1.00 -11.78 -2.93
N GLN A 226 1.00 -12.19 -4.20
CA GLN A 226 0.06 -11.68 -5.21
C GLN A 226 -1.40 -11.99 -4.85
N TRP A 227 -1.68 -13.23 -4.43
CA TRP A 227 -3.01 -13.63 -3.99
C TRP A 227 -3.46 -12.85 -2.75
N LEU A 228 -2.54 -12.60 -1.82
CA LEU A 228 -2.79 -11.80 -0.63
C LEU A 228 -3.11 -10.35 -0.99
N ALA A 229 -2.31 -9.70 -1.84
CA ALA A 229 -2.59 -8.35 -2.32
C ALA A 229 -4.00 -8.21 -2.94
N SER A 230 -4.53 -9.29 -3.54
CA SER A 230 -5.86 -9.33 -4.15
C SER A 230 -7.03 -9.43 -3.15
N HIS A 231 -6.80 -9.60 -1.84
CA HIS A 231 -7.89 -9.82 -0.86
C HIS A 231 -8.73 -8.59 -0.58
N TRP A 232 -8.09 -7.47 -0.33
CA TRP A 232 -8.75 -6.21 -0.01
C TRP A 232 -8.14 -5.11 -0.87
N PRO A 233 -8.40 -5.16 -2.20
CA PRO A 233 -7.68 -4.34 -3.14
C PRO A 233 -8.00 -2.85 -2.99
N ALA A 234 -9.10 -2.47 -2.31
CA ALA A 234 -9.43 -1.09 -1.98
C ALA A 234 -8.59 -0.48 -0.84
N ASN A 235 -7.89 -1.31 -0.06
CA ASN A 235 -6.99 -0.87 1.00
C ASN A 235 -5.75 -1.77 1.07
N SER A 236 -4.70 -1.39 0.35
CA SER A 236 -3.41 -2.09 0.36
C SER A 236 -2.56 -1.82 1.60
N ASP A 237 -2.94 -0.88 2.47
CA ASP A 237 -2.08 -0.42 3.57
C ASP A 237 -1.69 -1.56 4.53
N PRO A 238 -2.61 -2.45 4.97
CA PRO A 238 -2.24 -3.59 5.82
C PRO A 238 -1.26 -4.56 5.16
N PHE A 239 -1.34 -4.73 3.84
CA PHE A 239 -0.41 -5.57 3.09
C PHE A 239 0.97 -4.88 2.95
N LEU A 240 0.98 -3.62 2.54
CA LEU A 240 2.19 -2.81 2.37
C LEU A 240 2.91 -2.55 3.70
N ALA A 241 2.19 -2.53 4.82
CA ALA A 241 2.78 -2.51 6.15
C ALA A 241 3.69 -3.73 6.39
N GLY A 242 3.32 -4.90 5.87
CA GLY A 242 4.19 -6.10 5.87
C GLY A 242 5.44 -5.89 5.02
N ALA A 243 5.30 -5.23 3.86
CA ALA A 243 6.43 -4.84 3.01
C ALA A 243 7.38 -3.88 3.74
N VAL A 244 6.86 -2.89 4.46
CA VAL A 244 7.66 -1.96 5.29
C VAL A 244 8.48 -2.72 6.32
N GLN A 245 7.85 -3.60 7.11
CA GLN A 245 8.57 -4.42 8.10
C GLN A 245 9.68 -5.26 7.45
N HIS A 246 9.39 -5.88 6.31
CA HIS A 246 10.34 -6.74 5.61
C HIS A 246 11.51 -5.96 5.00
N LEU A 247 11.23 -4.81 4.37
CA LEU A 247 12.25 -3.90 3.86
C LEU A 247 13.15 -3.37 4.97
N LEU A 248 12.60 -3.01 6.13
CA LEU A 248 13.40 -2.59 7.27
C LEU A 248 14.35 -3.70 7.72
N LEU A 249 13.88 -4.95 7.81
CA LEU A 249 14.76 -6.07 8.17
C LEU A 249 15.86 -6.32 7.12
N ARG A 250 15.52 -6.21 5.83
CA ARG A 250 16.40 -6.58 4.71
C ARG A 250 17.08 -5.42 3.99
N LEU A 251 17.04 -4.20 4.52
CA LEU A 251 17.48 -3.00 3.81
C LEU A 251 18.90 -3.10 3.22
N ASP A 252 19.82 -3.77 3.92
CA ASP A 252 21.22 -3.96 3.47
C ASP A 252 21.50 -5.32 2.83
N SER A 253 20.48 -6.16 2.70
CA SER A 253 20.56 -7.49 2.08
C SER A 253 20.43 -7.37 0.56
N THR A 254 21.12 -8.24 -0.17
CA THR A 254 20.96 -8.37 -1.63
C THR A 254 19.68 -9.13 -1.97
N ALA A 255 19.34 -9.16 -3.26
CA ALA A 255 18.25 -9.96 -3.79
C ALA A 255 18.33 -11.43 -3.33
N SER A 256 17.18 -12.00 -3.03
CA SER A 256 17.03 -13.38 -2.58
C SER A 256 15.80 -14.01 -3.21
N ASN A 257 15.96 -15.21 -3.77
CA ASN A 257 14.83 -16.00 -4.27
C ASN A 257 14.00 -16.61 -3.15
N TRP A 258 14.60 -16.83 -1.97
CA TRP A 258 13.93 -17.40 -0.80
C TRP A 258 13.16 -16.36 0.00
N ASP A 259 13.52 -15.09 -0.14
CA ASP A 259 13.04 -14.00 0.71
C ASP A 259 12.86 -12.75 -0.14
N ALA A 260 12.09 -12.92 -1.21
CA ALA A 260 11.90 -11.92 -2.26
C ALA A 260 10.98 -10.80 -1.76
N VAL A 261 11.49 -9.57 -1.74
CA VAL A 261 10.73 -8.41 -1.24
C VAL A 261 9.91 -7.74 -2.35
N ALA A 262 10.34 -7.86 -3.61
CA ALA A 262 9.66 -7.25 -4.75
C ALA A 262 8.15 -7.61 -4.87
N PRO A 263 7.70 -8.87 -4.66
CA PRO A 263 6.28 -9.22 -4.70
C PRO A 263 5.41 -8.46 -3.68
N LEU A 264 5.96 -8.13 -2.51
CA LEU A 264 5.27 -7.38 -1.45
C LEU A 264 5.04 -5.91 -1.81
N MET A 265 5.72 -5.41 -2.84
CA MET A 265 5.66 -4.02 -3.27
C MET A 265 4.73 -3.83 -4.49
N THR A 266 4.19 -4.91 -5.04
CA THR A 266 3.36 -4.88 -6.26
C THR A 266 2.16 -3.93 -6.18
N PRO A 267 1.48 -3.71 -5.04
CA PRO A 267 0.40 -2.72 -4.99
C PRO A 267 0.83 -1.28 -5.29
N LEU A 268 2.13 -0.95 -5.22
CA LEU A 268 2.63 0.36 -5.63
C LEU A 268 2.43 0.59 -7.14
N LEU A 269 2.40 -0.46 -7.95
CA LEU A 269 2.20 -0.41 -9.41
C LEU A 269 0.72 -0.36 -9.81
N HIS A 270 -0.20 -0.60 -8.88
CA HIS A 270 -1.63 -0.58 -9.18
C HIS A 270 -2.09 0.86 -9.39
N ALA A 271 -2.28 1.25 -10.65
CA ALA A 271 -2.68 2.61 -11.01
C ALA A 271 -4.02 3.00 -10.38
N GLU A 272 -4.89 2.05 -10.05
CA GLU A 272 -6.19 2.31 -9.45
C GLU A 272 -6.07 2.80 -7.99
N LEU A 273 -4.93 2.58 -7.35
CA LEU A 273 -4.71 2.92 -5.94
C LEU A 273 -4.04 4.27 -5.78
N GLU A 274 -4.59 5.10 -4.90
CA GLU A 274 -3.86 6.24 -4.35
C GLU A 274 -2.76 5.76 -3.39
N TRP A 275 -1.64 6.47 -3.36
CA TRP A 275 -0.57 6.19 -2.41
C TRP A 275 -0.87 6.80 -1.06
N SER A 276 -1.13 5.93 -0.09
CA SER A 276 -1.14 6.26 1.33
C SER A 276 0.26 6.55 1.85
N GLU A 277 0.36 7.03 3.08
CA GLU A 277 1.64 7.18 3.78
C GLU A 277 2.41 5.85 3.85
N THR A 278 1.73 4.72 4.09
CA THR A 278 2.34 3.39 4.11
C THR A 278 2.89 3.01 2.74
N ALA A 279 2.18 3.32 1.65
CA ALA A 279 2.68 3.11 0.29
C ALA A 279 3.95 3.94 0.03
N LEU A 280 3.97 5.21 0.44
CA LEU A 280 5.15 6.06 0.33
C LEU A 280 6.33 5.57 1.19
N GLN A 281 6.06 5.03 2.38
CA GLN A 281 7.08 4.39 3.21
C GLN A 281 7.68 3.17 2.49
N THR A 282 6.84 2.30 1.91
CA THR A 282 7.29 1.15 1.10
C THR A 282 8.12 1.60 -0.10
N LEU A 283 7.67 2.62 -0.83
CA LEU A 283 8.35 3.19 -1.99
C LEU A 283 9.76 3.66 -1.63
N TRP A 284 9.89 4.52 -0.62
CA TRP A 284 11.19 5.06 -0.22
C TRP A 284 12.13 4.01 0.35
N LEU A 285 11.62 3.11 1.20
CA LEU A 285 12.41 1.98 1.71
C LEU A 285 12.90 1.07 0.58
N GLY A 286 12.08 0.87 -0.45
CA GLY A 286 12.47 0.16 -1.68
C GLY A 286 13.63 0.84 -2.39
N LEU A 287 13.58 2.16 -2.57
CA LEU A 287 14.66 2.94 -3.18
C LEU A 287 15.95 2.91 -2.34
N PHE A 288 15.84 2.90 -1.01
CA PHE A 288 16.99 2.75 -0.11
C PHE A 288 17.52 1.31 0.01
N SER A 289 16.80 0.32 -0.51
CA SER A 289 17.16 -1.09 -0.39
C SER A 289 18.41 -1.43 -1.21
N ARG A 290 19.23 -2.35 -0.71
CA ARG A 290 20.31 -3.00 -1.47
C ARG A 290 19.79 -4.10 -2.39
N ASP A 291 18.58 -4.59 -2.16
CA ASP A 291 17.91 -5.54 -3.04
C ASP A 291 17.55 -4.84 -4.36
N THR A 292 18.18 -5.28 -5.46
CA THR A 292 17.98 -4.69 -6.78
C THR A 292 16.58 -4.91 -7.32
N GLY A 293 15.90 -5.99 -6.94
CA GLY A 293 14.51 -6.24 -7.31
C GLY A 293 13.56 -5.29 -6.59
N ALA A 294 13.76 -5.08 -5.28
CA ALA A 294 12.99 -4.10 -4.53
C ALA A 294 13.19 -2.68 -5.07
N ARG A 295 14.44 -2.31 -5.38
CA ARG A 295 14.75 -0.99 -5.94
C ARG A 295 14.16 -0.80 -7.33
N ALA A 296 14.18 -1.84 -8.18
CA ALA A 296 13.58 -1.80 -9.50
C ALA A 296 12.07 -1.51 -9.39
N VAL A 297 11.34 -2.31 -8.58
CA VAL A 297 9.90 -2.10 -8.37
C VAL A 297 9.59 -0.71 -7.81
N ALA A 298 10.39 -0.19 -6.87
CA ALA A 298 10.18 1.16 -6.36
C ALA A 298 10.45 2.26 -7.41
N SER A 299 11.45 2.06 -8.27
CA SER A 299 11.76 3.00 -9.36
C SER A 299 10.65 3.00 -10.40
N ASP A 300 10.20 1.81 -10.81
CA ASP A 300 9.09 1.63 -11.76
C ASP A 300 7.79 2.20 -11.18
N ALA A 301 7.50 1.95 -9.91
CA ALA A 301 6.35 2.55 -9.24
C ALA A 301 6.42 4.08 -9.21
N LEU A 302 7.60 4.66 -8.92
CA LEU A 302 7.75 6.12 -8.96
C LEU A 302 7.56 6.68 -10.38
N ILE A 303 8.10 6.00 -11.38
CA ILE A 303 7.90 6.34 -12.80
C ILE A 303 6.42 6.31 -13.16
N GLU A 304 5.73 5.20 -12.89
CA GLU A 304 4.31 5.05 -13.19
C GLU A 304 3.46 6.07 -12.43
N GLY A 305 3.74 6.28 -11.14
CA GLY A 305 3.06 7.27 -10.33
C GLY A 305 3.22 8.70 -10.83
N LEU A 306 4.38 9.04 -11.42
CA LEU A 306 4.59 10.33 -12.07
C LEU A 306 3.79 10.44 -13.37
N LEU A 307 3.73 9.37 -14.15
CA LEU A 307 3.04 9.33 -15.45
C LEU A 307 1.51 9.25 -15.32
N ASP A 308 0.98 8.65 -14.25
CA ASP A 308 -0.46 8.52 -14.01
C ASP A 308 -1.01 9.48 -12.95
N GLY A 309 -0.15 10.31 -12.36
CA GLY A 309 -0.52 11.42 -11.50
C GLY A 309 -0.66 11.09 -10.01
N ARG A 310 -0.34 9.87 -9.57
CA ARG A 310 -0.30 9.49 -8.14
C ARG A 310 0.85 10.12 -7.36
N ALA A 311 1.97 10.43 -8.02
CA ALA A 311 3.18 10.94 -7.39
C ALA A 311 3.10 12.46 -7.20
N HIS A 312 2.73 12.89 -5.99
CA HIS A 312 2.68 14.30 -5.61
C HIS A 312 3.92 14.72 -4.79
N PRO A 313 4.54 15.88 -5.09
CA PRO A 313 5.80 16.29 -4.47
C PRO A 313 5.70 16.44 -2.95
N GLU A 314 4.62 17.02 -2.42
CA GLU A 314 4.49 17.28 -0.99
C GLU A 314 4.39 15.98 -0.14
N PRO A 315 3.48 15.02 -0.42
CA PRO A 315 3.48 13.74 0.28
C PRO A 315 4.80 12.97 0.15
N LEU A 316 5.39 12.97 -1.06
CA LEU A 316 6.67 12.32 -1.33
C LEU A 316 7.79 12.90 -0.45
N ALA A 317 7.93 14.23 -0.43
CA ALA A 317 8.93 14.94 0.35
C ALA A 317 8.76 14.69 1.84
N ARG A 318 7.54 14.80 2.36
CA ARG A 318 7.24 14.61 3.79
C ARG A 318 7.73 13.26 4.30
N VAL A 319 7.38 12.18 3.60
CA VAL A 319 7.78 10.81 4.01
C VAL A 319 9.27 10.58 3.76
N LEU A 320 9.84 11.14 2.69
CA LEU A 320 11.28 11.01 2.42
C LEU A 320 12.12 11.67 3.52
N VAL A 321 11.76 12.88 3.96
CA VAL A 321 12.47 13.61 5.02
C VAL A 321 12.50 12.80 6.31
N GLU A 322 11.38 12.18 6.68
CA GLU A 322 11.29 11.34 7.88
C GLU A 322 12.24 10.12 7.82
N ILE A 323 12.31 9.46 6.66
CA ILE A 323 13.12 8.26 6.44
C ILE A 323 14.61 8.62 6.28
N ALA A 324 14.93 9.64 5.49
CA ALA A 324 16.29 10.02 5.14
C ALA A 324 17.04 10.68 6.31
N GLY A 325 16.33 11.24 7.30
CA GLY A 325 16.93 11.77 8.54
C GLY A 325 17.57 10.71 9.45
N ARG A 326 17.55 9.42 9.07
CA ARG A 326 18.05 8.32 9.88
C ARG A 326 19.44 7.86 9.42
N LYS A 327 20.31 7.50 10.38
CA LYS A 327 21.70 7.10 10.11
C LYS A 327 21.86 5.89 9.17
N TRP A 328 20.83 5.05 9.05
CA TRP A 328 20.84 3.88 8.18
C TRP A 328 20.42 4.19 6.74
N ALA A 329 19.84 5.36 6.47
CA ALA A 329 19.45 5.79 5.14
C ALA A 329 20.70 6.24 4.36
N LYS A 330 21.05 5.52 3.28
CA LYS A 330 22.23 5.81 2.46
C LYS A 330 21.80 6.54 1.20
N LEU A 331 22.25 7.79 1.07
CA LEU A 331 21.82 8.67 -0.02
C LEU A 331 22.36 8.23 -1.37
N ASN A 332 23.47 7.50 -1.41
CA ASN A 332 23.97 6.89 -2.64
C ASN A 332 22.96 5.93 -3.29
N ARG A 333 22.27 5.10 -2.49
CA ARG A 333 21.26 4.15 -2.98
C ARG A 333 20.01 4.86 -3.50
N LEU A 334 19.57 5.90 -2.77
CA LEU A 334 18.48 6.75 -3.23
C LEU A 334 18.84 7.40 -4.58
N GLY A 335 20.06 7.92 -4.71
CA GLY A 335 20.54 8.48 -5.97
C GLY A 335 20.54 7.47 -7.11
N GLU A 336 20.99 6.23 -6.88
CA GLU A 336 20.93 5.15 -7.88
C GLU A 336 19.49 4.84 -8.32
N GLY A 337 18.54 4.79 -7.39
CA GLY A 337 17.12 4.55 -7.70
C GLY A 337 16.42 5.72 -8.40
N LEU A 338 16.84 6.96 -8.16
CA LEU A 338 16.26 8.14 -8.80
C LEU A 338 16.77 8.38 -10.23
N ARG A 339 17.96 7.89 -10.60
CA ARG A 339 18.51 8.08 -11.95
C ARG A 339 17.62 7.60 -13.10
N PRO A 340 16.97 6.42 -13.06
CA PRO A 340 16.02 6.04 -14.10
C PRO A 340 14.77 6.94 -14.09
N VAL A 341 14.30 7.36 -12.91
CA VAL A 341 13.07 8.15 -12.72
C VAL A 341 13.16 9.51 -13.41
N ILE A 342 14.27 10.23 -13.20
CA ILE A 342 14.46 11.59 -13.72
C ILE A 342 14.64 11.66 -15.25
N ARG A 343 14.73 10.51 -15.93
CA ARG A 343 14.94 10.45 -17.39
C ARG A 343 13.64 10.27 -18.17
N VAL A 344 12.51 10.09 -17.47
CA VAL A 344 11.25 9.70 -18.12
C VAL A 344 10.44 10.89 -18.63
N SER A 345 10.37 11.98 -17.88
CA SER A 345 9.58 13.17 -18.25
C SER A 345 10.10 14.44 -17.57
N LEU A 346 9.81 15.60 -18.16
CA LEU A 346 10.15 16.89 -17.55
C LEU A 346 9.28 17.15 -16.32
N TRP A 347 8.03 16.69 -16.33
CA TRP A 347 7.20 16.66 -15.11
C TRP A 347 7.86 15.88 -13.98
N GLY A 348 8.41 14.69 -14.27
CA GLY A 348 9.18 13.90 -13.32
C GLY A 348 10.39 14.65 -12.77
N SER A 349 11.17 15.29 -13.64
CA SER A 349 12.29 16.16 -13.24
C SER A 349 11.85 17.25 -12.27
N LEU A 350 10.73 17.93 -12.53
CA LEU A 350 10.19 18.99 -11.66
C LEU A 350 9.73 18.44 -10.30
N VAL A 351 9.01 17.31 -10.28
CA VAL A 351 8.54 16.70 -9.02
C VAL A 351 9.71 16.22 -8.17
N VAL A 352 10.68 15.51 -8.75
CA VAL A 352 11.85 15.02 -8.01
C VAL A 352 12.70 16.19 -7.53
N ALA A 353 12.84 17.27 -8.31
CA ALA A 353 13.56 18.48 -7.88
C ALA A 353 12.91 19.12 -6.65
N ALA A 354 11.58 19.20 -6.61
CA ALA A 354 10.84 19.73 -5.47
C ALA A 354 10.99 18.82 -4.23
N VAL A 355 10.96 17.50 -4.41
CA VAL A 355 11.15 16.52 -3.32
C VAL A 355 12.56 16.61 -2.73
N LEU A 356 13.58 16.69 -3.58
CA LEU A 356 14.97 16.83 -3.13
C LEU A 356 15.25 18.20 -2.51
N ASP A 357 14.58 19.26 -2.97
CA ASP A 357 14.69 20.60 -2.38
C ASP A 357 14.22 20.59 -0.90
N GLU A 358 13.07 19.99 -0.60
CA GLU A 358 12.59 19.83 0.78
C GLU A 358 13.50 18.92 1.62
N LEU A 359 14.06 17.86 1.04
CA LEU A 359 15.04 17.03 1.74
C LEU A 359 16.31 17.81 2.09
N ILE A 360 16.83 18.61 1.15
CA ILE A 360 18.00 19.46 1.40
C ILE A 360 17.67 20.52 2.46
N ALA A 361 16.49 21.13 2.38
CA ALA A 361 16.01 22.10 3.35
C ALA A 361 15.88 21.54 4.78
N SER A 362 15.75 20.22 4.93
CA SER A 362 15.68 19.56 6.25
C SER A 362 17.04 19.26 6.87
N TRP A 363 18.16 19.53 6.18
CA TRP A 363 19.49 19.24 6.70
C TRP A 363 19.93 20.30 7.71
N GLU A 364 20.06 19.90 8.98
CA GLU A 364 20.81 20.68 9.98
C GLU A 364 22.31 20.66 9.67
N SER A 365 22.81 19.49 9.27
CA SER A 365 24.14 19.32 8.69
C SER A 365 24.06 18.33 7.52
N PRO A 366 24.84 18.55 6.44
CA PRO A 366 24.76 17.70 5.27
C PRO A 366 25.27 16.29 5.58
N PRO A 367 24.56 15.24 5.15
CA PRO A 367 25.04 13.87 5.27
C PRO A 367 26.36 13.66 4.54
N ARG A 368 27.18 12.71 5.02
CA ARG A 368 28.52 12.43 4.48
C ARG A 368 28.51 12.15 2.97
N ASP A 369 27.48 11.49 2.48
CA ASP A 369 27.29 11.10 1.09
C ASP A 369 26.29 12.00 0.32
N ALA A 370 26.02 13.21 0.83
CA ALA A 370 25.09 14.20 0.23
C ALA A 370 25.38 14.53 -1.24
N HIS A 371 26.65 14.44 -1.68
CA HIS A 371 27.03 14.72 -3.06
C HIS A 371 26.27 13.90 -4.11
N HIS A 372 25.78 12.69 -3.76
CA HIS A 372 24.99 11.88 -4.69
C HIS A 372 23.65 12.54 -5.05
N LEU A 373 22.99 13.18 -4.09
CA LEU A 373 21.72 13.88 -4.35
C LEU A 373 21.93 15.29 -4.85
N LEU A 374 22.97 15.98 -4.38
CA LEU A 374 23.29 17.32 -4.87
C LEU A 374 23.65 17.32 -6.37
N GLU A 375 24.28 16.24 -6.87
CA GLU A 375 24.55 16.07 -8.29
C GLU A 375 23.26 15.94 -9.10
N ILE A 376 22.32 15.12 -8.63
CA ILE A 376 21.00 14.97 -9.26
C ILE A 376 20.22 16.30 -9.21
N GLN A 377 20.19 16.97 -8.05
CA GLN A 377 19.48 18.25 -7.92
C GLN A 377 20.05 19.31 -8.87
N LEU A 378 21.37 19.34 -9.05
CA LEU A 378 22.01 20.28 -9.98
C LEU A 378 21.62 19.98 -11.43
N GLU A 379 21.63 18.70 -11.83
CA GLU A 379 21.19 18.25 -13.15
C GLU A 379 19.74 18.66 -13.42
N LEU A 380 18.83 18.38 -12.48
CA LEU A 380 17.41 18.70 -12.59
C LEU A 380 17.16 20.21 -12.70
N LEU A 381 17.75 21.01 -11.81
CA LEU A 381 17.54 22.46 -11.79
C LEU A 381 18.14 23.15 -13.03
N LEU A 382 19.27 22.66 -13.55
CA LEU A 382 19.82 23.14 -14.83
C LEU A 382 18.91 22.77 -16.00
N GLU A 383 18.35 21.55 -16.01
CA GLU A 383 17.45 21.11 -17.07
C GLU A 383 16.18 21.98 -17.14
N ILE A 384 15.52 22.19 -16.00
CA ILE A 384 14.26 22.95 -15.95
C ILE A 384 14.50 24.46 -15.82
N GLY A 385 15.75 24.93 -15.67
CA GLY A 385 16.07 26.35 -15.49
C GLY A 385 15.53 26.96 -14.21
N SER A 386 15.55 26.20 -13.11
CA SER A 386 15.08 26.63 -11.80
C SER A 386 16.25 26.82 -10.83
N SER A 387 15.94 27.23 -9.61
CA SER A 387 16.88 27.39 -8.49
C SER A 387 16.33 26.71 -7.23
N LEU A 388 17.19 26.54 -6.24
CA LEU A 388 16.79 26.06 -4.92
C LEU A 388 15.80 27.04 -4.25
N SER A 389 14.98 26.52 -3.34
CA SER A 389 14.27 27.38 -2.39
C SER A 389 15.24 28.09 -1.45
N GLU A 390 14.76 29.15 -0.80
CA GLU A 390 15.55 29.86 0.21
C GLU A 390 15.97 28.95 1.37
N ARG A 391 15.08 28.05 1.80
CA ARG A 391 15.34 27.09 2.88
C ARG A 391 16.44 26.10 2.49
N ALA A 392 16.36 25.51 1.30
CA ALA A 392 17.39 24.60 0.79
C ALA A 392 18.73 25.32 0.56
N SER A 393 18.72 26.52 -0.04
CA SER A 393 19.92 27.35 -0.21
C SER A 393 20.59 27.69 1.13
N LYS A 394 19.80 27.98 2.17
CA LYS A 394 20.30 28.23 3.53
C LYS A 394 20.96 27.00 4.12
N ALA A 395 20.34 25.81 4.01
CA ALA A 395 20.93 24.55 4.48
C ALA A 395 22.28 24.24 3.81
N LEU A 396 22.48 24.67 2.56
CA LEU A 396 23.74 24.49 1.84
C LEU A 396 24.78 25.60 2.11
N LYS A 397 24.42 26.68 2.80
CA LYS A 397 25.31 27.84 3.01
C LYS A 397 26.58 27.47 3.79
N ASP A 398 26.42 26.57 4.76
CA ASP A 398 27.47 26.21 5.71
C ASP A 398 28.38 25.08 5.18
N ILE A 399 28.08 24.54 4.00
CA ILE A 399 28.94 23.59 3.30
C ILE A 399 30.14 24.35 2.70
N THR A 400 31.21 24.43 3.48
CA THR A 400 32.45 25.09 3.08
C THR A 400 33.56 24.05 2.77
N GLY A 401 34.60 24.48 2.05
CA GLY A 401 35.74 23.64 1.69
C GLY A 401 35.86 23.32 0.19
N SER A 402 36.73 22.36 -0.14
CA SER A 402 37.11 22.02 -1.52
C SER A 402 36.60 20.65 -2.01
N GLY A 403 35.85 19.94 -1.18
CA GLY A 403 35.28 18.62 -1.50
C GLY A 403 34.15 18.68 -2.55
N LYS A 404 33.76 17.52 -3.08
CA LYS A 404 32.71 17.41 -4.12
C LYS A 404 31.37 18.03 -3.68
N SER A 405 30.93 17.76 -2.45
CA SER A 405 29.70 18.35 -1.90
C SER A 405 29.77 19.88 -1.85
N ALA A 406 30.90 20.46 -1.43
CA ALA A 406 31.08 21.91 -1.34
C ALA A 406 31.04 22.59 -2.72
N LYS A 407 31.66 21.96 -3.73
CA LYS A 407 31.60 22.44 -5.13
C LYS A 407 30.16 22.44 -5.67
N LEU A 408 29.43 21.33 -5.48
CA LEU A 408 28.04 21.20 -5.91
C LEU A 408 27.13 22.20 -5.18
N ALA A 409 27.30 22.36 -3.86
CA ALA A 409 26.55 23.32 -3.07
C ALA A 409 26.75 24.76 -3.57
N LYS A 410 27.99 25.14 -3.91
CA LYS A 410 28.29 26.46 -4.50
C LYS A 410 27.62 26.64 -5.86
N GLN A 411 27.64 25.62 -6.73
CA GLN A 411 26.99 25.68 -8.04
C GLN A 411 25.47 25.83 -7.91
N LEU A 412 24.84 24.99 -7.08
CA LEU A 412 23.40 25.04 -6.82
C LEU A 412 22.95 26.40 -6.30
N ARG A 413 23.68 26.99 -5.36
CA ARG A 413 23.38 28.31 -4.79
C ARG A 413 23.60 29.47 -5.78
N ALA A 414 24.34 29.24 -6.85
CA ALA A 414 24.60 30.24 -7.88
C ALA A 414 23.55 30.21 -9.02
N LEU A 415 22.71 29.17 -9.08
CA LEU A 415 21.62 29.09 -10.05
C LEU A 415 20.61 30.21 -9.80
N LYS A 416 20.06 30.74 -10.89
CA LYS A 416 18.96 31.69 -10.88
C LYS A 416 17.79 31.07 -11.63
N SER A 417 16.59 31.19 -11.09
CA SER A 417 15.38 30.79 -11.81
C SER A 417 15.22 31.64 -13.08
N SER A 418 14.71 31.01 -14.13
CA SER A 418 14.32 31.67 -15.37
C SER A 418 12.86 31.33 -15.64
N ASP A 419 11.97 32.28 -15.37
CA ASP A 419 10.53 32.11 -15.57
C ASP A 419 10.16 31.88 -17.05
N ASP A 420 11.05 32.28 -17.97
CA ASP A 420 10.89 32.09 -19.42
C ASP A 420 11.39 30.73 -19.94
N ASN A 421 11.94 29.86 -19.09
CA ASN A 421 12.48 28.58 -19.55
C ASN A 421 11.38 27.71 -20.20
N PRO A 422 11.53 27.33 -21.49
CA PRO A 422 10.52 26.55 -22.19
C PRO A 422 10.32 25.14 -21.59
N LYS A 423 11.38 24.51 -21.06
CA LYS A 423 11.28 23.20 -20.40
C LYS A 423 10.51 23.27 -19.09
N PHE A 424 10.64 24.35 -18.33
CA PHE A 424 9.83 24.57 -17.13
C PHE A 424 8.34 24.63 -17.46
N ARG A 425 7.98 25.45 -18.45
CA ARG A 425 6.58 25.56 -18.92
C ARG A 425 6.05 24.23 -19.46
N GLN A 426 6.88 23.50 -20.21
CA GLN A 426 6.52 22.16 -20.69
C GLN A 426 6.28 21.18 -19.53
N ALA A 427 7.14 21.16 -18.51
CA ALA A 427 6.95 20.32 -17.33
C ALA A 427 5.61 20.59 -16.62
N LEU A 428 5.22 21.87 -16.51
CA LEU A 428 3.92 22.25 -15.93
C LEU A 428 2.74 21.79 -16.79
N LEU A 429 2.83 21.91 -18.12
CA LEU A 429 1.80 21.42 -19.03
C LEU A 429 1.67 19.89 -18.99
N GLU A 430 2.79 19.16 -18.95
CA GLU A 430 2.82 17.70 -18.75
C GLU A 430 2.12 17.34 -17.44
N GLY A 431 2.45 18.00 -16.33
CA GLY A 431 1.82 17.78 -15.03
C GLY A 431 0.31 18.06 -15.02
N LEU A 432 -0.14 19.11 -15.72
CA LEU A 432 -1.57 19.41 -15.88
C LEU A 432 -2.29 18.32 -16.68
N ALA A 433 -1.71 17.88 -17.81
CA ALA A 433 -2.29 16.84 -18.65
C ALA A 433 -2.43 15.50 -17.89
N VAL A 434 -1.41 15.12 -17.14
CA VAL A 434 -1.43 13.92 -16.29
C VAL A 434 -2.55 14.00 -15.24
N ARG A 435 -2.71 15.15 -14.58
CA ARG A 435 -3.77 15.34 -13.56
C ARG A 435 -5.17 15.31 -14.15
N LEU A 436 -5.38 15.91 -15.32
CA LEU A 436 -6.65 15.84 -16.04
C LEU A 436 -6.99 14.40 -16.40
N THR A 437 -6.03 13.67 -16.98
CA THR A 437 -6.19 12.25 -17.33
C THR A 437 -6.55 11.42 -16.10
N ARG A 438 -5.93 11.70 -14.94
CA ARG A 438 -6.22 11.01 -13.69
C ARG A 438 -7.64 11.27 -13.19
N ALA A 439 -8.10 12.52 -13.26
CA ALA A 439 -9.44 12.92 -12.82
C ALA A 439 -10.55 12.28 -13.68
N GLU A 440 -10.27 12.05 -14.96
CA GLU A 440 -11.21 11.46 -15.92
C GLU A 440 -11.16 9.92 -15.95
N ARG A 441 -10.15 9.28 -15.36
CA ARG A 441 -9.91 7.84 -15.49
C ARG A 441 -10.94 7.04 -14.68
N PRO A 442 -11.85 6.28 -15.32
CA PRO A 442 -12.66 5.30 -14.61
C PRO A 442 -11.74 4.16 -14.14
N PHE A 443 -12.08 3.57 -13.00
CA PHE A 443 -11.38 2.42 -12.45
C PHE A 443 -11.36 1.23 -13.43
N SER A 444 -12.38 1.06 -14.29
CA SER A 444 -12.51 -0.05 -15.25
C SER A 444 -11.76 0.12 -16.58
N ALA A 445 -10.84 1.09 -16.72
CA ALA A 445 -10.19 1.39 -18.00
C ALA A 445 -9.06 0.41 -18.43
N ARG A 446 -8.95 -0.79 -17.84
CA ARG A 446 -8.00 -1.84 -18.26
C ARG A 446 -8.60 -3.23 -18.19
#